data_AF-A0A415HWG7-F1
#
_entry.id   AF-A0A415HWG7-F1
#
_cell.length_a   1.000
_cell.length_b   1.000
_cell.length_c   1.000
_cell.angle_alpha   90.00
_cell.angle_beta   90.00
_cell.angle_gamma   90.00
#
_symmetry.space_group_name_H-M   'P 1'
#
loop_
_entity.id
_entity.type
_entity.pdbx_description
1 polymer ?
#
loop_
_entity_poly.entity_id
_entity_poly.type
_entity_poly.pdbx_seq_one_letter_code
_entity_poly.pdbx_strand_id
1 'polypeptide(L)'
;MVEQTNAPIKLNTSIKIMMPRSYVTEDDKKFKCTCCGESWNTQKSHFCKTASPLYQSNNGYLTICNDCRDKYYYQLVDLYNGNEAHAVKHICQQFDIIFHIDALTASRQISVDRSRISHYLAKKNLGQTARIGATYIDGMKYDYENQLSSVISSKEQTKNDNVAVTATAIDRWGVGFTEADYKNLDDHYKMLKKNNPNADNNQEIFIKALCNINMLMIRALNKGDSKEYSSLVEQYSKTFKQAGLRTIEEKDSSNDEVFGVTLATISQYTPEEFYKDKKLYSDWDEIGEYFDRHVCRPMQNIMTGSDIRDKEFFVPEDEDDE
;
A
#
# COMPACT_ATOMS: atom_id res chain seq x y z
N MET A 1 -26.62 -10.10 -16.77
CA MET A 1 -25.49 -10.43 -15.88
C MET A 1 -24.29 -9.67 -16.39
N VAL A 2 -23.87 -8.61 -15.69
CA VAL A 2 -22.63 -7.91 -16.01
C VAL A 2 -21.51 -8.77 -15.47
N GLU A 3 -20.65 -9.29 -16.34
CA GLU A 3 -19.50 -10.09 -15.93
C GLU A 3 -18.61 -9.30 -14.98
N GLN A 4 -18.04 -9.97 -13.98
CA GLN A 4 -17.19 -9.35 -12.95
C GLN A 4 -15.84 -8.94 -13.56
N THR A 5 -15.79 -7.80 -14.24
CA THR A 5 -14.57 -7.26 -14.86
C THR A 5 -13.46 -6.95 -13.85
N ASN A 6 -13.80 -6.82 -12.57
CA ASN A 6 -12.87 -6.55 -11.46
C ASN A 6 -12.51 -7.81 -10.62
N ALA A 7 -12.97 -9.01 -11.00
CA ALA A 7 -12.62 -10.21 -10.26
C ALA A 7 -11.16 -10.63 -10.52
N PRO A 8 -10.47 -11.23 -9.52
CA PRO A 8 -9.12 -11.74 -9.72
C PRO A 8 -9.12 -12.87 -10.76
N ILE A 9 -8.07 -12.89 -11.60
CA ILE A 9 -7.90 -13.90 -12.65
C ILE A 9 -7.73 -15.29 -11.99
N LYS A 10 -8.57 -16.25 -12.37
CA LYS A 10 -8.45 -17.66 -11.98
C LYS A 10 -8.17 -18.51 -13.22
N LEU A 11 -6.95 -19.05 -13.34
CA LEU A 11 -6.55 -19.87 -14.49
C LEU A 11 -6.64 -21.36 -14.17
N ASN A 12 -7.23 -22.15 -15.09
CA ASN A 12 -7.08 -23.60 -15.10
C ASN A 12 -5.86 -23.96 -15.96
N THR A 13 -4.74 -24.27 -15.32
CA THR A 13 -3.45 -24.47 -16.00
C THR A 13 -3.39 -25.79 -16.78
N SER A 14 -4.25 -26.76 -16.46
CA SER A 14 -4.32 -28.08 -17.10
C SER A 14 -4.87 -28.05 -18.54
N ILE A 15 -5.60 -27.00 -18.94
CA ILE A 15 -6.25 -26.93 -20.27
C ILE A 15 -5.22 -26.65 -21.36
N LYS A 16 -5.03 -27.55 -22.32
CA LYS A 16 -4.22 -27.26 -23.52
C LYS A 16 -5.08 -26.70 -24.64
N ILE A 17 -4.72 -25.51 -25.14
CA ILE A 17 -5.45 -24.86 -26.23
C ILE A 17 -4.91 -25.42 -27.54
N MET A 18 -5.75 -26.16 -28.27
CA MET A 18 -5.44 -26.75 -29.56
C MET A 18 -6.59 -26.49 -30.52
N MET A 19 -6.27 -26.16 -31.77
CA MET A 19 -7.27 -25.97 -32.83
C MET A 19 -7.14 -27.11 -33.86
N PRO A 20 -8.25 -27.70 -34.34
CA PRO A 20 -8.18 -28.74 -35.36
C PRO A 20 -7.62 -28.18 -36.67
N ARG A 21 -6.74 -28.96 -37.34
CA ARG A 21 -6.24 -28.60 -38.68
C ARG A 21 -7.25 -28.98 -39.74
N SER A 22 -7.48 -28.09 -40.70
CA SER A 22 -8.14 -28.45 -41.95
C SER A 22 -7.16 -29.25 -42.83
N TYR A 23 -7.65 -30.28 -43.51
CA TYR A 23 -6.85 -31.12 -44.41
C TYR A 23 -6.60 -30.47 -45.79
N VAL A 24 -7.11 -29.26 -46.03
CA VAL A 24 -6.96 -28.57 -47.30
C VAL A 24 -5.60 -27.88 -47.37
N THR A 25 -4.70 -28.42 -48.20
CA THR A 25 -3.38 -27.87 -48.51
C THR A 25 -3.37 -27.41 -49.97
N GLU A 26 -3.87 -26.20 -50.21
CA GLU A 26 -3.67 -25.52 -51.50
C GLU A 26 -2.44 -24.60 -51.38
N ASP A 27 -1.35 -24.99 -52.04
CA ASP A 27 -0.02 -24.38 -51.94
C ASP A 27 0.24 -23.27 -52.99
N ASP A 28 -0.82 -22.69 -53.57
CA ASP A 28 -0.70 -21.70 -54.65
C ASP A 28 -1.02 -20.25 -54.19
N LYS A 29 -0.48 -19.86 -53.03
CA LYS A 29 -0.72 -18.51 -52.47
C LYS A 29 0.56 -17.71 -52.31
N LYS A 30 0.61 -16.53 -52.94
CA LYS A 30 1.54 -15.46 -52.54
C LYS A 30 1.23 -15.07 -51.09
N PHE A 31 2.25 -15.05 -50.24
CA PHE A 31 2.10 -14.69 -48.83
C PHE A 31 2.03 -13.18 -48.69
N LYS A 32 0.88 -12.67 -48.27
CA LYS A 32 0.61 -11.23 -48.18
C LYS A 32 0.64 -10.75 -46.72
N CYS A 33 1.32 -9.64 -46.45
CA CYS A 33 1.24 -8.95 -45.18
C CYS A 33 -0.13 -8.28 -45.03
N THR A 34 -0.83 -8.56 -43.93
CA THR A 34 -2.14 -7.96 -43.64
C THR A 34 -2.07 -6.50 -43.19
N CYS A 35 -0.88 -6.00 -42.84
CA CYS A 35 -0.67 -4.61 -42.44
C CYS A 35 -0.32 -3.70 -43.63
N CYS A 36 0.78 -3.98 -44.36
CA CYS A 36 1.20 -3.15 -45.50
C CYS A 36 0.67 -3.61 -46.87
N GLY A 37 0.18 -4.85 -46.99
CA GLY A 37 -0.32 -5.40 -48.25
C GLY A 37 0.74 -5.93 -49.22
N GLU A 38 2.03 -5.81 -48.92
CA GLU A 38 3.11 -6.41 -49.71
C GLU A 38 3.00 -7.94 -49.74
N SER A 39 3.51 -8.57 -50.80
CA SER A 39 3.41 -10.01 -50.99
C SER A 39 4.71 -10.63 -51.48
N TRP A 40 4.98 -11.85 -51.02
CA TRP A 40 6.20 -12.60 -51.32
C TRP A 40 5.88 -14.04 -51.71
N ASN A 41 6.80 -14.67 -52.44
CA ASN A 41 6.69 -16.08 -52.81
C ASN A 41 7.10 -17.01 -51.65
N THR A 42 7.79 -16.49 -50.63
CA THR A 42 8.24 -17.27 -49.48
C THR A 42 7.97 -16.53 -48.18
N GLN A 43 7.56 -17.25 -47.13
CA GLN A 43 7.37 -16.65 -45.79
C GLN A 43 8.67 -16.48 -45.02
N LYS A 44 9.65 -17.35 -45.28
CA LYS A 44 10.99 -17.28 -44.67
C LYS A 44 11.58 -15.88 -44.91
N SER A 45 12.31 -15.36 -43.92
CA SER A 45 12.84 -13.98 -43.83
C SER A 45 11.85 -12.81 -43.81
N HIS A 46 10.65 -12.94 -44.37
CA HIS A 46 9.67 -11.85 -44.42
C HIS A 46 8.70 -11.85 -43.23
N PHE A 47 8.39 -13.03 -42.69
CA PHE A 47 7.45 -13.18 -41.58
C PHE A 47 8.10 -13.90 -40.40
N CYS A 48 7.62 -13.61 -39.19
CA CYS A 48 8.06 -14.30 -37.98
C CYS A 48 7.26 -15.59 -37.77
N LYS A 49 7.93 -16.64 -37.28
CA LYS A 49 7.25 -17.85 -36.80
C LYS A 49 6.65 -17.64 -35.41
N THR A 50 5.51 -18.28 -35.16
CA THR A 50 4.86 -18.41 -33.86
C THR A 50 4.41 -19.85 -33.64
N ALA A 51 4.34 -20.26 -32.38
CA ALA A 51 3.79 -21.57 -31.99
C ALA A 51 2.27 -21.51 -31.74
N SER A 52 1.66 -20.32 -31.86
CA SER A 52 0.24 -20.13 -31.60
C SER A 52 -0.62 -20.98 -32.55
N PRO A 53 -1.63 -21.70 -32.02
CA PRO A 53 -2.51 -22.54 -32.82
C PRO A 53 -3.33 -21.74 -33.84
N LEU A 54 -3.45 -20.42 -33.66
CA LEU A 54 -4.18 -19.52 -34.55
C LEU A 54 -3.53 -19.41 -35.95
N TYR A 55 -2.23 -19.64 -36.05
CA TYR A 55 -1.47 -19.48 -37.30
C TYR A 55 -1.07 -20.82 -37.93
N GLN A 56 -1.63 -21.94 -37.45
CA GLN A 56 -1.21 -23.27 -37.88
C GLN A 56 -1.43 -23.53 -39.38
N SER A 57 -2.49 -22.97 -39.96
CA SER A 57 -2.79 -23.07 -41.41
C SER A 57 -2.00 -22.07 -42.26
N ASN A 58 -1.24 -21.17 -41.63
CA ASN A 58 -0.33 -20.23 -42.28
C ASN A 58 1.14 -20.66 -42.08
N ASN A 59 1.40 -21.97 -42.06
CA ASN A 59 2.70 -22.58 -41.78
C ASN A 59 3.34 -22.15 -40.45
N GLY A 60 2.53 -21.71 -39.48
CA GLY A 60 3.01 -21.17 -38.21
C GLY A 60 3.72 -19.83 -38.32
N TYR A 61 3.45 -19.03 -39.36
CA TYR A 61 3.94 -17.67 -39.48
C TYR A 61 2.85 -16.64 -39.15
N LEU A 62 3.28 -15.51 -38.61
CA LEU A 62 2.40 -14.34 -38.46
C LEU A 62 1.91 -13.85 -39.82
N THR A 63 0.80 -13.13 -39.80
CA THR A 63 0.18 -12.53 -40.98
C THR A 63 0.75 -11.16 -41.32
N ILE A 64 1.59 -10.59 -40.45
CA ILE A 64 2.29 -9.32 -40.66
C ILE A 64 3.79 -9.55 -40.93
N CYS A 65 4.37 -8.75 -41.82
CA CYS A 65 5.79 -8.82 -42.12
C CYS A 65 6.64 -8.26 -40.98
N ASN A 66 7.93 -8.64 -40.97
CA ASN A 66 8.89 -8.20 -39.95
C ASN A 66 9.03 -6.68 -39.88
N ASP A 67 8.99 -5.97 -41.02
CA ASP A 67 9.11 -4.51 -41.06
C ASP A 67 7.90 -3.82 -40.42
N CYS A 68 6.68 -4.30 -40.69
CA CYS A 68 5.47 -3.80 -40.05
C CYS A 68 5.48 -4.07 -38.54
N ARG A 69 5.91 -5.27 -38.13
CA ARG A 69 6.05 -5.63 -36.71
C ARG A 69 7.03 -4.68 -36.01
N ASP A 70 8.18 -4.39 -36.62
CA ASP A 70 9.21 -3.56 -36.01
C ASP A 70 8.78 -2.09 -35.93
N LYS A 71 8.12 -1.56 -36.97
CA LYS A 71 7.50 -0.22 -36.92
C LYS A 71 6.45 -0.13 -35.81
N TYR A 72 5.59 -1.14 -35.70
CA TYR A 72 4.58 -1.21 -34.64
C TYR A 72 5.22 -1.30 -33.25
N TYR A 73 6.31 -2.05 -33.11
CA TYR A 73 7.08 -2.11 -31.87
C TYR A 73 7.58 -0.74 -31.42
N TYR A 74 8.21 0.05 -32.29
CA TYR A 74 8.70 1.37 -31.91
C TYR A 74 7.56 2.32 -31.52
N GLN A 75 6.40 2.26 -32.19
CA GLN A 75 5.21 3.00 -31.77
C GLN A 75 4.71 2.58 -30.38
N LEU A 76 4.78 1.29 -30.05
CA LEU A 76 4.47 0.82 -28.70
C LEU A 76 5.50 1.29 -27.67
N VAL A 77 6.78 1.38 -28.03
CA VAL A 77 7.80 1.96 -27.15
C VAL A 77 7.47 3.41 -26.83
N ASP A 78 7.08 4.20 -27.84
CA ASP A 78 6.63 5.58 -27.65
C ASP A 78 5.37 5.64 -26.78
N LEU A 79 4.38 4.78 -27.04
CA LEU A 79 3.14 4.68 -26.25
C LEU A 79 3.43 4.38 -24.76
N TYR A 80 4.41 3.53 -24.49
CA TYR A 80 4.83 3.17 -23.13
C TYR A 80 5.94 4.07 -22.59
N ASN A 81 6.07 5.31 -23.10
CA ASN A 81 7.04 6.32 -22.63
C ASN A 81 8.49 5.79 -22.59
N GLY A 82 8.93 5.12 -23.65
CA GLY A 82 10.27 4.52 -23.75
C GLY A 82 10.42 3.16 -23.05
N ASN A 83 9.37 2.63 -22.42
CA ASN A 83 9.43 1.34 -21.72
C ASN A 83 9.36 0.16 -22.70
N GLU A 84 10.52 -0.24 -23.21
CA GLU A 84 10.66 -1.35 -24.16
C GLU A 84 10.14 -2.69 -23.61
N ALA A 85 10.17 -2.92 -22.29
CA ALA A 85 9.67 -4.15 -21.69
C ALA A 85 8.15 -4.28 -21.85
N HIS A 86 7.42 -3.19 -21.62
CA HIS A 86 5.97 -3.15 -21.80
C HIS A 86 5.60 -3.29 -23.27
N ALA A 87 6.34 -2.64 -24.17
CA ALA A 87 6.16 -2.80 -25.61
C ALA A 87 6.36 -4.25 -26.07
N VAL A 88 7.42 -4.93 -25.60
CA VAL A 88 7.64 -6.36 -25.91
C VAL A 88 6.51 -7.22 -25.34
N LYS A 89 6.07 -6.98 -24.10
CA LYS A 89 4.96 -7.72 -23.48
C LYS A 89 3.67 -7.57 -24.27
N HIS A 90 3.35 -6.36 -24.73
CA HIS A 90 2.19 -6.10 -25.57
C HIS A 90 2.25 -6.91 -26.88
N ILE A 91 3.38 -6.89 -27.59
CA ILE A 91 3.56 -7.70 -28.81
C ILE A 91 3.40 -9.19 -28.53
N CYS A 92 3.96 -9.67 -27.41
CA CYS A 92 3.84 -11.06 -27.00
C CYS A 92 2.38 -11.46 -26.79
N GLN A 93 1.60 -10.61 -26.11
CA GLN A 93 0.17 -10.82 -25.91
C GLN A 93 -0.60 -10.80 -27.23
N GLN A 94 -0.32 -9.84 -28.13
CA GLN A 94 -1.04 -9.66 -29.38
C GLN A 94 -0.82 -10.82 -30.38
N PHE A 95 0.41 -11.34 -30.47
CA PHE A 95 0.77 -12.39 -31.42
C PHE A 95 0.86 -13.78 -30.80
N ASP A 96 0.42 -13.90 -29.55
CA ASP A 96 0.44 -15.13 -28.77
C ASP A 96 1.82 -15.81 -28.75
N ILE A 97 2.80 -15.03 -28.32
CA ILE A 97 4.21 -15.42 -28.17
C ILE A 97 4.55 -15.36 -26.68
N ILE A 98 5.32 -16.34 -26.19
CA ILE A 98 5.73 -16.35 -24.79
C ILE A 98 6.46 -15.06 -24.40
N PHE A 99 6.02 -14.47 -23.27
CA PHE A 99 6.71 -13.38 -22.59
C PHE A 99 7.51 -13.95 -21.41
N HIS A 100 8.83 -13.71 -21.37
CA HIS A 100 9.66 -14.10 -20.22
C HIS A 100 10.81 -13.13 -19.98
N ILE A 101 11.13 -12.88 -18.71
CA ILE A 101 12.13 -11.89 -18.29
C ILE A 101 13.56 -12.24 -18.74
N ASP A 102 13.92 -13.53 -18.76
CA ASP A 102 15.25 -13.97 -19.20
C ASP A 102 15.48 -13.67 -20.68
N ALA A 103 14.50 -13.97 -21.53
CA ALA A 103 14.57 -13.66 -22.96
C ALA A 103 14.61 -12.15 -23.21
N LEU A 104 13.89 -11.37 -22.39
CA LEU A 104 13.89 -9.90 -22.45
C LEU A 104 15.23 -9.29 -22.01
N THR A 105 15.89 -9.91 -21.03
CA THR A 105 17.21 -9.50 -20.54
C THR A 105 18.27 -9.86 -21.57
N ALA A 106 18.24 -11.07 -22.12
CA ALA A 106 19.12 -11.51 -23.18
C ALA A 106 18.96 -10.70 -24.48
N SER A 107 17.78 -10.14 -24.73
CA SER A 107 17.53 -9.35 -25.94
C SER A 107 18.21 -7.97 -25.93
N ARG A 108 18.65 -7.47 -24.76
CA ARG A 108 19.35 -6.18 -24.62
C ARG A 108 20.71 -6.12 -25.32
N GLN A 109 21.34 -7.27 -25.55
CA GLN A 109 22.59 -7.34 -26.30
C GLN A 109 22.31 -7.21 -27.80
N ILE A 110 22.18 -5.99 -28.30
CA ILE A 110 21.77 -5.74 -29.68
C ILE A 110 22.98 -5.83 -30.64
N SER A 111 22.84 -6.58 -31.73
CA SER A 111 23.70 -6.47 -32.92
C SER A 111 23.21 -5.30 -33.78
N VAL A 112 24.12 -4.52 -34.37
CA VAL A 112 23.84 -3.30 -35.16
C VAL A 112 22.72 -3.48 -36.21
N ASP A 113 22.54 -4.68 -36.75
CA ASP A 113 21.62 -4.96 -37.86
C ASP A 113 20.20 -5.42 -37.47
N ARG A 114 19.82 -5.44 -36.18
CA ARG A 114 18.50 -5.99 -35.76
C ARG A 114 17.81 -5.17 -34.68
N SER A 115 16.48 -5.05 -34.80
CA SER A 115 15.63 -4.50 -33.74
C SER A 115 15.64 -5.36 -32.48
N ARG A 116 15.41 -4.73 -31.32
CA ARG A 116 15.35 -5.43 -30.03
C ARG A 116 14.24 -6.50 -30.01
N ILE A 117 13.10 -6.24 -30.65
CA ILE A 117 12.01 -7.22 -30.76
C ILE A 117 12.42 -8.44 -31.61
N SER A 118 13.13 -8.24 -32.73
CA SER A 118 13.67 -9.35 -33.51
C SER A 118 14.63 -10.19 -32.69
N HIS A 119 15.46 -9.55 -31.87
CA HIS A 119 16.40 -10.25 -31.01
C HIS A 119 15.68 -11.03 -29.89
N TYR A 120 14.65 -10.44 -29.28
CA TYR A 120 13.79 -11.12 -28.32
C TYR A 120 13.16 -12.39 -28.89
N LEU A 121 12.60 -12.31 -30.10
CA LEU A 121 11.96 -13.44 -30.79
C LEU A 121 12.92 -14.58 -31.13
N ALA A 122 14.21 -14.29 -31.25
CA ALA A 122 15.25 -15.31 -31.34
C ALA A 122 15.60 -15.89 -29.96
N LYS A 123 15.80 -15.03 -28.95
CA LYS A 123 16.24 -15.43 -27.61
C LYS A 123 15.20 -16.22 -26.81
N LYS A 124 13.89 -16.01 -27.07
CA LYS A 124 12.82 -16.79 -26.42
C LYS A 124 12.94 -18.31 -26.67
N ASN A 125 13.60 -18.71 -27.76
CA ASN A 125 13.76 -20.13 -28.11
C ASN A 125 14.97 -20.77 -27.40
N LEU A 126 15.66 -20.06 -26.49
CA LEU A 126 16.83 -20.56 -25.79
C LEU A 126 16.49 -21.07 -24.39
N GLY A 127 17.25 -22.08 -23.95
CA GLY A 127 17.46 -22.45 -22.55
C GLY A 127 16.21 -22.48 -21.68
N GLN A 128 16.17 -21.57 -20.69
CA GLN A 128 15.13 -21.50 -19.65
C GLN A 128 13.76 -21.10 -20.20
N THR A 129 13.69 -20.14 -21.13
CA THR A 129 12.40 -19.68 -21.67
C THR A 129 11.71 -20.75 -22.52
N ALA A 130 12.47 -21.51 -23.30
CA ALA A 130 11.91 -22.58 -24.13
C ALA A 130 11.31 -23.73 -23.29
N ARG A 131 11.79 -23.94 -22.05
CA ARG A 131 11.25 -24.95 -21.13
C ARG A 131 9.89 -24.57 -20.53
N ILE A 132 9.60 -23.27 -20.44
CA ILE A 132 8.36 -22.75 -19.90
C ILE A 132 7.21 -22.96 -20.89
N GLY A 133 7.47 -22.61 -22.16
CA GLY A 133 6.49 -22.79 -23.22
C GLY A 133 6.81 -21.92 -24.44
N ALA A 134 5.83 -21.79 -25.33
CA ALA A 134 6.04 -21.10 -26.60
C ALA A 134 5.00 -20.00 -26.87
N THR A 135 3.80 -20.13 -26.29
CA THR A 135 2.69 -19.19 -26.43
C THR A 135 2.62 -18.22 -25.26
N TYR A 136 1.88 -17.11 -25.41
CA TYR A 136 1.71 -16.16 -24.31
C TYR A 136 0.96 -16.80 -23.15
N ILE A 137 0.01 -17.68 -23.47
CA ILE A 137 -0.80 -18.42 -22.51
C ILE A 137 0.06 -19.38 -21.67
N ASP A 138 1.05 -20.03 -22.26
CA ASP A 138 1.99 -20.86 -21.50
C ASP A 138 2.74 -20.03 -20.45
N GLY A 139 3.22 -18.83 -20.83
CA GLY A 139 3.83 -17.89 -19.90
C GLY A 139 2.89 -17.45 -18.78
N MET A 140 1.63 -17.14 -19.10
CA MET A 140 0.62 -16.79 -18.10
C MET A 140 0.36 -17.91 -17.09
N LYS A 141 0.31 -19.17 -17.54
CA LYS A 141 0.14 -20.31 -16.65
C LYS A 141 1.33 -20.50 -15.73
N TYR A 142 2.54 -20.40 -16.29
CA TYR A 142 3.76 -20.47 -15.52
C TYR A 142 3.82 -19.36 -14.46
N ASP A 143 3.54 -18.11 -14.83
CA ASP A 143 3.51 -16.99 -13.88
C ASP A 143 2.47 -17.22 -12.77
N TYR A 144 1.29 -17.75 -13.13
CA TYR A 144 0.22 -18.06 -12.17
C TYR A 144 0.62 -19.16 -11.18
N GLU A 145 1.26 -20.24 -11.66
CA GLU A 145 1.75 -21.33 -10.82
C GLU A 145 2.88 -20.86 -9.90
N ASN A 146 3.82 -20.05 -10.41
CA ASN A 146 4.90 -19.50 -9.60
C ASN A 146 4.41 -18.48 -8.57
N GLN A 147 3.43 -17.63 -8.92
CA GLN A 147 2.80 -16.72 -7.97
C GLN A 147 2.08 -17.48 -6.86
N LEU A 148 1.38 -18.58 -7.16
CA LEU A 148 0.80 -19.47 -6.15
C LEU A 148 1.87 -20.14 -5.27
N SER A 149 3.00 -20.54 -5.85
CA SER A 149 4.12 -21.12 -5.09
C SER A 149 4.82 -20.13 -4.15
N SER A 150 4.74 -18.83 -4.45
CA SER A 150 5.32 -17.76 -3.61
C SER A 150 4.51 -17.48 -2.34
N VAL A 151 3.26 -17.95 -2.28
CA VAL A 151 2.36 -17.81 -1.13
C VAL A 151 2.47 -19.06 -0.27
N ILE A 152 2.87 -18.89 0.99
CA ILE A 152 2.99 -19.99 1.95
C ILE A 152 1.58 -20.42 2.34
N SER A 153 1.18 -21.62 1.90
CA SER A 153 -0.18 -22.16 2.06
C SER A 153 -0.27 -23.18 3.21
N SER A 154 0.85 -23.74 3.67
CA SER A 154 0.87 -24.62 4.85
C SER A 154 2.14 -24.47 5.70
N LYS A 155 2.04 -24.83 6.98
CA LYS A 155 3.15 -24.82 7.95
C LYS A 155 4.29 -25.78 7.55
N GLU A 156 3.97 -26.82 6.79
CA GLU A 156 4.90 -27.89 6.39
C GLU A 156 5.85 -27.48 5.26
N GLN A 157 5.51 -26.45 4.48
CA GLN A 157 6.39 -25.92 3.42
C GLN A 157 7.70 -25.33 3.97
N THR A 158 7.73 -24.88 5.23
CA THR A 158 8.94 -24.33 5.89
C THR A 158 10.04 -25.35 6.14
N LYS A 159 9.76 -26.65 6.04
CA LYS A 159 10.72 -27.73 6.32
C LYS A 159 11.41 -28.30 5.08
N ASN A 160 10.83 -28.10 3.89
CA ASN A 160 11.27 -28.77 2.66
C ASN A 160 11.89 -27.83 1.62
N ASP A 161 11.50 -26.56 1.61
CA ASP A 161 12.07 -25.55 0.72
C ASP A 161 12.96 -24.61 1.56
N ASN A 162 14.04 -24.09 0.98
CA ASN A 162 14.95 -23.10 1.60
C ASN A 162 14.25 -21.75 1.88
N VAL A 163 13.12 -21.76 2.57
CA VAL A 163 12.27 -20.61 2.90
C VAL A 163 12.74 -20.06 4.24
N ALA A 164 13.10 -18.78 4.31
CA ALA A 164 13.64 -18.16 5.52
C ALA A 164 12.56 -17.81 6.57
N VAL A 165 11.32 -18.30 6.40
CA VAL A 165 10.19 -18.05 7.29
C VAL A 165 10.13 -19.10 8.39
N THR A 166 10.14 -18.67 9.65
CA THR A 166 10.06 -19.58 10.79
C THR A 166 8.63 -20.06 11.05
N ALA A 167 8.48 -21.29 11.55
CA ALA A 167 7.18 -21.84 11.95
C ALA A 167 6.45 -20.96 12.99
N THR A 168 7.20 -20.22 13.82
CA THR A 168 6.67 -19.24 14.79
C THR A 168 6.05 -18.01 14.13
N ALA A 169 6.57 -17.56 12.97
CA ALA A 169 5.96 -16.46 12.21
C ALA A 169 4.61 -16.91 11.62
N ILE A 170 4.52 -18.15 11.14
CA ILE A 170 3.26 -18.74 10.65
C ILE A 170 2.23 -18.86 11.78
N ASP A 171 2.64 -19.30 12.97
CA ASP A 171 1.72 -19.38 14.13
C ASP A 171 1.23 -17.99 14.58
N ARG A 172 2.04 -16.94 14.41
CA ARG A 172 1.69 -15.57 14.78
C ARG A 172 0.76 -14.90 13.77
N TRP A 173 1.02 -15.06 12.48
CA TRP A 173 0.39 -14.29 11.41
C TRP A 173 -0.63 -15.10 10.59
N GLY A 174 -0.61 -16.43 10.67
CA GLY A 174 -1.43 -17.31 9.81
C GLY A 174 -0.73 -17.63 8.49
N VAL A 175 -1.43 -18.35 7.60
CA VAL A 175 -0.99 -18.72 6.24
C VAL A 175 -1.59 -17.79 5.18
N GLY A 176 -1.08 -17.82 3.95
CA GLY A 176 -1.60 -17.01 2.83
C GLY A 176 -0.79 -15.74 2.54
N PHE A 177 0.40 -15.62 3.10
CA PHE A 177 1.33 -14.50 2.85
C PHE A 177 2.58 -14.98 2.12
N THR A 178 3.27 -14.06 1.42
CA THR A 178 4.56 -14.33 0.80
C THR A 178 5.68 -14.23 1.82
N GLU A 179 6.87 -14.76 1.51
CA GLU A 179 8.05 -14.62 2.38
C GLU A 179 8.39 -13.15 2.69
N ALA A 180 8.26 -12.26 1.70
CA ALA A 180 8.49 -10.84 1.88
C ALA A 180 7.47 -10.20 2.84
N ASP A 181 6.21 -10.66 2.80
CA ASP A 181 5.16 -10.20 3.70
C ASP A 181 5.47 -10.64 5.16
N TYR A 182 5.86 -11.90 5.38
CA TYR A 182 6.24 -12.37 6.73
C TYR A 182 7.42 -11.59 7.29
N LYS A 183 8.43 -11.33 6.46
CA LYS A 183 9.57 -10.50 6.85
C LYS A 183 9.12 -9.10 7.26
N ASN A 184 8.24 -8.48 6.49
CA ASN A 184 7.69 -7.17 6.82
C ASN A 184 6.93 -7.17 8.15
N LEU A 185 6.05 -8.15 8.34
CA LEU A 185 5.25 -8.31 9.55
C LEU A 185 6.14 -8.46 10.78
N ASP A 186 7.16 -9.31 10.73
CA ASP A 186 8.06 -9.54 11.87
C ASP A 186 9.02 -8.37 12.13
N ASP A 187 9.52 -7.70 11.09
CA ASP A 187 10.39 -6.53 11.26
C ASP A 187 9.62 -5.35 11.87
N HIS A 188 8.38 -5.11 11.42
CA HIS A 188 7.52 -4.09 11.99
C HIS A 188 7.11 -4.42 13.43
N TYR A 189 6.79 -5.68 13.70
CA TYR A 189 6.49 -6.15 15.05
C TYR A 189 7.65 -5.94 16.01
N LYS A 190 8.88 -6.31 15.61
CA LYS A 190 10.10 -6.07 16.42
C LYS A 190 10.32 -4.59 16.68
N MET A 191 10.12 -3.73 15.67
CA MET A 191 10.23 -2.28 15.82
C MET A 191 9.24 -1.73 16.86
N LEU A 192 7.96 -2.12 16.75
CA LEU A 192 6.92 -1.68 17.68
C LEU A 192 7.18 -2.15 19.12
N LYS A 193 7.60 -3.41 19.32
CA LYS A 193 7.93 -3.96 20.65
C LYS A 193 9.20 -3.36 21.23
N LYS A 194 10.21 -3.05 20.40
CA LYS A 194 11.44 -2.37 20.85
C LYS A 194 11.13 -0.96 21.36
N ASN A 195 10.25 -0.24 20.68
CA ASN A 195 9.86 1.11 21.06
C ASN A 195 8.85 1.14 22.23
N ASN A 196 8.15 0.02 22.48
CA ASN A 196 7.13 -0.10 23.52
C ASN A 196 7.37 -1.38 24.36
N PRO A 197 8.41 -1.41 25.20
CA PRO A 197 8.84 -2.62 25.91
C PRO A 197 7.82 -3.13 26.95
N ASN A 198 6.98 -2.25 27.49
CA ASN A 198 5.98 -2.58 28.52
C ASN A 198 4.56 -2.79 27.96
N ALA A 199 4.43 -3.18 26.69
CA ALA A 199 3.13 -3.40 26.06
C ALA A 199 2.37 -4.55 26.74
N ASP A 200 1.13 -4.30 27.18
CA ASP A 200 0.27 -5.32 27.78
C ASP A 200 -0.40 -6.24 26.73
N ASN A 201 -1.12 -7.26 27.20
CA ASN A 201 -1.81 -8.22 26.31
C ASN A 201 -2.90 -7.57 25.44
N ASN A 202 -3.52 -6.47 25.87
CA ASN A 202 -4.53 -5.76 25.09
C ASN A 202 -3.86 -4.91 24.00
N GLN A 203 -2.73 -4.27 24.31
CA GLN A 203 -1.89 -3.54 23.37
C GLN A 203 -1.27 -4.46 22.32
N GLU A 204 -0.98 -5.71 22.69
CA GLU A 204 -0.50 -6.74 21.75
C GLU A 204 -1.46 -6.99 20.57
N ILE A 205 -2.78 -6.93 20.81
CA ILE A 205 -3.80 -7.08 19.77
C ILE A 205 -3.66 -5.94 18.75
N PHE A 206 -3.51 -4.70 19.23
CA PHE A 206 -3.33 -3.54 18.37
C PHE A 206 -1.97 -3.55 17.66
N ILE A 207 -0.90 -4.02 18.29
CA ILE A 207 0.41 -4.17 17.65
C ILE A 207 0.30 -5.14 16.47
N LYS A 208 -0.38 -6.28 16.62
CA LYS A 208 -0.63 -7.21 15.50
C LYS A 208 -1.49 -6.57 14.40
N ALA A 209 -2.51 -5.79 14.76
CA ALA A 209 -3.32 -5.07 13.79
C ALA A 209 -2.48 -4.05 13.00
N LEU A 210 -1.62 -3.29 13.68
CA LEU A 210 -0.71 -2.33 13.05
C LEU A 210 0.26 -2.98 12.06
N CYS A 211 0.79 -4.17 12.37
CA CYS A 211 1.64 -4.92 11.45
C CYS A 211 0.88 -5.31 10.18
N ASN A 212 -0.35 -5.82 10.31
CA ASN A 212 -1.18 -6.15 9.15
C ASN A 212 -1.52 -4.91 8.30
N ILE A 213 -1.87 -3.78 8.93
CA ILE A 213 -2.14 -2.52 8.22
C ILE A 213 -0.88 -2.04 7.48
N ASN A 214 0.30 -2.09 8.11
CA ASN A 214 1.57 -1.71 7.47
C ASN A 214 1.90 -2.57 6.24
N MET A 215 1.68 -3.88 6.33
CA MET A 215 1.84 -4.79 5.19
C MET A 215 0.87 -4.43 4.05
N LEU A 216 -0.40 -4.13 4.37
CA LEU A 216 -1.38 -3.68 3.36
C LEU A 216 -0.98 -2.35 2.72
N MET A 217 -0.44 -1.40 3.49
CA MET A 217 0.08 -0.13 2.98
C MET A 217 1.19 -0.36 1.95
N ILE A 218 2.13 -1.26 2.23
CA ILE A 218 3.22 -1.58 1.30
C ILE A 218 2.68 -2.26 0.03
N ARG A 219 1.69 -3.15 0.16
CA ARG A 219 1.01 -3.75 -0.99
C ARG A 219 0.29 -2.70 -1.84
N ALA A 220 -0.38 -1.73 -1.22
CA ALA A 220 -1.03 -0.63 -1.93
C ALA A 220 -0.02 0.25 -2.69
N LEU A 221 1.14 0.56 -2.06
CA LEU A 221 2.24 1.27 -2.73
C LEU A 221 2.78 0.50 -3.93
N ASN A 222 3.03 -0.81 -3.79
CA ASN A 222 3.52 -1.65 -4.88
C ASN A 222 2.53 -1.74 -6.05
N LYS A 223 1.23 -1.67 -5.78
CA LYS A 223 0.17 -1.64 -6.80
C LYS A 223 -0.04 -0.25 -7.42
N GLY A 224 0.48 0.81 -6.80
CA GLY A 224 0.24 2.19 -7.20
C GLY A 224 -1.15 2.73 -6.84
N ASP A 225 -1.89 2.05 -5.95
CA ASP A 225 -3.22 2.51 -5.52
C ASP A 225 -3.10 3.57 -4.41
N SER A 226 -3.03 4.83 -4.83
CA SER A 226 -2.88 5.97 -3.92
C SER A 226 -4.09 6.16 -3.00
N LYS A 227 -5.30 5.76 -3.43
CA LYS A 227 -6.54 5.96 -2.66
C LYS A 227 -6.64 4.93 -1.53
N GLU A 228 -6.36 3.67 -1.83
CA GLU A 228 -6.29 2.62 -0.81
C GLU A 228 -5.19 2.94 0.21
N TYR A 229 -4.01 3.39 -0.26
CA TYR A 229 -2.91 3.78 0.62
C TYR A 229 -3.30 4.89 1.61
N SER A 230 -3.91 5.99 1.15
CA SER A 230 -4.34 7.08 2.04
C SER A 230 -5.32 6.61 3.11
N SER A 231 -6.28 5.76 2.74
CA SER A 231 -7.23 5.16 3.69
C SER A 231 -6.52 4.31 4.75
N LEU A 232 -5.55 3.49 4.34
CA LEU A 232 -4.79 2.64 5.25
C LEU A 232 -3.88 3.45 6.18
N VAL A 233 -3.30 4.56 5.71
CA VAL A 233 -2.53 5.50 6.56
C VAL A 233 -3.40 6.08 7.66
N GLU A 234 -4.62 6.51 7.34
CA GLU A 234 -5.57 7.02 8.34
C GLU A 234 -5.95 5.94 9.36
N GLN A 235 -6.22 4.71 8.90
CA GLN A 235 -6.51 3.58 9.79
C GLN A 235 -5.34 3.27 10.69
N TYR A 236 -4.12 3.22 10.15
CA TYR A 236 -2.89 3.01 10.91
C TYR A 236 -2.76 4.03 12.04
N SER A 237 -2.92 5.32 11.74
CA SER A 237 -2.85 6.40 12.72
C SER A 237 -3.90 6.25 13.83
N LYS A 238 -5.14 5.92 13.47
CA LYS A 238 -6.23 5.68 14.44
C LYS A 238 -5.93 4.49 15.34
N THR A 239 -5.52 3.36 14.78
CA THR A 239 -5.16 2.15 15.54
C THR A 239 -3.95 2.42 16.45
N PHE A 240 -2.96 3.20 15.99
CA PHE A 240 -1.79 3.55 16.79
C PHE A 240 -2.17 4.39 18.02
N LYS A 241 -3.05 5.37 17.85
CA LYS A 241 -3.59 6.18 18.96
C LYS A 241 -4.41 5.34 19.94
N GLN A 242 -5.29 4.47 19.43
CA GLN A 242 -6.11 3.57 20.26
C GLN A 242 -5.28 2.58 21.07
N ALA A 243 -4.13 2.16 20.53
CA ALA A 243 -3.21 1.28 21.23
C ALA A 243 -2.52 1.94 22.44
N GLY A 244 -2.61 3.27 22.58
CA GLY A 244 -1.91 4.01 23.64
C GLY A 244 -0.39 3.90 23.57
N LEU A 245 0.16 3.60 22.38
CA LEU A 245 1.59 3.54 22.14
C LEU A 245 2.14 4.97 22.22
N ARG A 246 3.24 5.15 22.94
CA ARG A 246 3.78 6.49 23.20
C ARG A 246 4.32 7.07 21.89
N THR A 247 3.72 8.16 21.41
CA THR A 247 4.44 9.13 20.58
C THR A 247 5.38 9.89 21.50
N ILE A 248 6.62 10.14 21.06
CA ILE A 248 7.49 11.11 21.73
C ILE A 248 6.91 12.48 21.39
N GLU A 249 5.79 12.83 22.01
CA GLU A 249 5.28 14.20 22.02
C GLU A 249 5.72 14.78 23.37
N GLU A 250 6.62 15.76 23.33
CA GLU A 250 6.69 16.75 24.40
C GLU A 250 5.37 17.53 24.35
N LYS A 251 4.36 17.01 25.04
CA LYS A 251 3.12 17.74 25.24
C LYS A 251 3.42 18.87 26.21
N ASP A 252 3.56 20.07 25.68
CA ASP A 252 3.39 21.30 26.44
C ASP A 252 1.94 21.36 26.93
N SER A 253 1.69 20.83 28.13
CA SER A 253 0.38 20.78 28.79
C SER A 253 -0.04 22.11 29.41
N SER A 254 0.74 23.18 29.23
CA SER A 254 0.46 24.50 29.81
C SER A 254 -0.87 25.10 29.34
N ASN A 255 -1.39 24.69 28.17
CA ASN A 255 -2.71 25.11 27.69
C ASN A 255 -3.89 24.32 28.30
N ASP A 256 -3.65 23.16 28.89
CA ASP A 256 -4.69 22.32 29.51
C ASP A 256 -4.80 22.54 31.03
N GLU A 257 -3.83 23.21 31.64
CA GLU A 257 -3.81 23.50 33.08
C GLU A 257 -4.55 24.82 33.39
N VAL A 258 -5.46 24.76 34.37
CA VAL A 258 -6.14 25.97 34.88
C VAL A 258 -5.11 26.82 35.64
N PHE A 259 -5.20 28.14 35.52
CA PHE A 259 -4.27 29.12 36.12
C PHE A 259 -3.84 28.79 37.57
N GLY A 260 -4.76 28.28 38.40
CA GLY A 260 -4.46 27.89 39.79
C GLY A 260 -3.47 26.71 39.94
N VAL A 261 -3.46 25.77 39.00
CA VAL A 261 -2.52 24.62 38.99
C VAL A 261 -1.11 25.09 38.62
N THR A 262 -1.02 26.01 37.65
CA THR A 262 0.24 26.65 37.26
C THR A 262 0.81 27.47 38.42
N LEU A 263 -0.05 28.23 39.11
CA LEU A 263 0.35 29.01 40.30
C LEU A 263 0.90 28.07 41.40
N ALA A 264 0.18 27.00 41.72
CA ALA A 264 0.63 26.02 42.71
C ALA A 264 1.98 25.37 42.36
N THR A 265 2.23 25.12 41.07
CA THR A 265 3.51 24.59 40.59
C THR A 265 4.65 25.61 40.78
N ILE A 266 4.41 26.88 40.47
CA ILE A 266 5.38 27.97 40.71
C ILE A 266 5.68 28.09 42.21
N SER A 267 4.65 28.05 43.06
CA SER A 267 4.78 28.17 44.51
C SER A 267 5.57 26.99 45.14
N GLN A 268 5.75 25.86 44.47
CA GLN A 268 6.67 24.80 44.93
C GLN A 268 8.15 25.23 44.88
N TYR A 269 8.52 26.06 43.90
CA TYR A 269 9.89 26.54 43.70
C TYR A 269 10.11 27.91 44.35
N THR A 270 9.06 28.72 44.48
CA THR A 270 9.10 30.02 45.15
C THR A 270 7.95 30.14 46.15
N PRO A 271 8.02 29.49 47.32
CA PRO A 271 6.91 29.50 48.27
C PRO A 271 6.72 30.88 48.89
N GLU A 272 5.48 31.38 48.82
CA GLU A 272 5.07 32.68 49.36
C GLU A 272 5.26 32.77 50.89
N GLU A 273 5.28 31.64 51.59
CA GLU A 273 5.49 31.57 53.05
C GLU A 273 6.83 32.16 53.50
N PHE A 274 7.86 32.11 52.64
CA PHE A 274 9.19 32.64 52.92
C PHE A 274 9.32 34.15 52.68
N TYR A 275 8.26 34.81 52.18
CA TYR A 275 8.26 36.24 51.95
C TYR A 275 8.33 37.02 53.28
N LYS A 276 9.25 37.98 53.37
CA LYS A 276 9.56 38.71 54.62
C LYS A 276 8.41 39.56 55.13
N ASP A 277 7.66 40.19 54.23
CA ASP A 277 6.54 41.07 54.57
C ASP A 277 5.23 40.51 54.02
N LYS A 278 4.60 39.63 54.80
CA LYS A 278 3.34 38.99 54.41
C LYS A 278 2.17 39.97 54.21
N LYS A 279 2.31 41.24 54.61
CA LYS A 279 1.25 42.25 54.46
C LYS A 279 1.37 43.07 53.19
N LEU A 280 2.55 43.13 52.54
CA LEU A 280 2.80 44.04 51.42
C LEU A 280 1.85 43.83 50.22
N TYR A 281 1.44 42.58 49.97
CA TYR A 281 0.53 42.20 48.89
C TYR A 281 -0.75 41.55 49.40
N SER A 282 -1.10 41.77 50.66
CA SER A 282 -2.36 41.27 51.22
C SER A 282 -3.52 41.93 50.47
N ASP A 283 -4.26 41.13 49.70
CA ASP A 283 -5.41 41.57 48.90
C ASP A 283 -5.11 42.76 47.97
N TRP A 284 -3.95 42.72 47.29
CA TRP A 284 -3.50 43.81 46.42
C TRP A 284 -4.48 44.12 45.27
N ASP A 285 -5.19 43.11 44.77
CA ASP A 285 -6.14 43.21 43.66
C ASP A 285 -7.60 43.41 44.13
N GLU A 286 -7.83 43.58 45.44
CA GLU A 286 -9.14 43.78 46.07
C GLU A 286 -10.14 42.62 45.80
N ILE A 287 -9.65 41.46 45.34
CA ILE A 287 -10.51 40.31 45.04
C ILE A 287 -11.04 39.66 46.32
N GLY A 288 -10.27 39.72 47.41
CA GLY A 288 -10.66 39.30 48.75
C GLY A 288 -11.82 40.15 49.26
N GLU A 289 -11.70 41.48 49.18
CA GLU A 289 -12.80 42.40 49.50
C GLU A 289 -14.04 42.11 48.64
N TYR A 290 -13.87 41.94 47.31
CA TYR A 290 -14.98 41.60 46.42
C TYR A 290 -15.66 40.29 46.83
N PHE A 291 -14.88 39.25 47.11
CA PHE A 291 -15.41 37.93 47.49
C PHE A 291 -16.13 38.01 48.84
N ASP A 292 -15.59 38.72 49.82
CA ASP A 292 -16.24 38.92 51.11
C ASP A 292 -17.56 39.68 50.99
N ARG A 293 -17.58 40.74 50.16
CA ARG A 293 -18.77 41.57 49.94
C ARG A 293 -19.85 40.84 49.16
N HIS A 294 -19.50 40.16 48.08
CA HIS A 294 -20.47 39.63 47.13
C HIS A 294 -20.77 38.14 47.28
N VAL A 295 -19.92 37.39 47.99
CA VAL A 295 -20.09 35.94 48.19
C VAL A 295 -20.25 35.61 49.66
N CYS A 296 -19.27 35.94 50.52
CA CYS A 296 -19.30 35.55 51.93
C CYS A 296 -20.44 36.20 52.70
N ARG A 297 -20.64 37.53 52.58
CA ARG A 297 -21.72 38.23 53.31
C ARG A 297 -23.11 37.69 52.94
N PRO A 298 -23.53 37.59 51.66
CA PRO A 298 -24.83 37.01 51.33
C PRO A 298 -24.98 35.57 51.83
N MET A 299 -23.93 34.74 51.73
CA MET A 299 -23.96 33.39 52.30
C MET A 299 -24.14 33.40 53.82
N GLN A 300 -23.46 34.30 54.52
CA GLN A 300 -23.59 34.44 55.97
C GLN A 300 -25.01 34.86 56.36
N ASN A 301 -25.62 35.80 55.64
CA ASN A 301 -27.01 36.19 55.83
C ASN A 301 -27.95 34.99 55.67
N ILE A 302 -27.75 34.17 54.63
CA ILE A 302 -28.53 32.94 54.40
C ILE A 302 -28.36 31.93 55.54
N MET A 303 -27.12 31.70 55.99
CA MET A 303 -26.82 30.67 56.99
C MET A 303 -27.24 31.07 58.41
N THR A 304 -27.20 32.36 58.74
CA THR A 304 -27.43 32.87 60.10
C THR A 304 -28.78 33.58 60.26
N GLY A 305 -29.48 33.85 59.16
CA GLY A 305 -30.70 34.66 59.15
C GLY A 305 -30.45 36.14 59.46
N SER A 306 -29.20 36.60 59.35
CA SER A 306 -28.87 38.02 59.51
C SER A 306 -29.18 38.82 58.25
N ASP A 307 -29.40 40.13 58.39
CA ASP A 307 -29.63 41.06 57.26
C ASP A 307 -28.50 42.10 57.18
N ILE A 308 -27.25 41.62 57.10
CA ILE A 308 -26.10 42.51 56.96
C ILE A 308 -26.06 43.04 55.53
N ARG A 309 -26.19 44.35 55.36
CA ARG A 309 -26.16 45.03 54.06
C ARG A 309 -24.73 45.35 53.62
N ASP A 310 -24.53 45.52 52.31
CA ASP A 310 -23.27 46.08 51.80
C ASP A 310 -23.11 47.53 52.27
N LYS A 311 -21.87 48.00 52.38
CA LYS A 311 -21.58 49.38 52.79
C LYS A 311 -21.89 50.41 51.69
N GLU A 312 -21.84 50.01 50.43
CA GLU A 312 -22.00 50.90 49.26
C GLU A 312 -23.13 50.47 48.33
N PHE A 313 -23.36 49.15 48.20
CA PHE A 313 -24.37 48.58 47.30
C PHE A 313 -25.60 48.09 48.06
N PHE A 314 -26.41 49.02 48.58
CA PHE A 314 -27.73 48.71 49.13
C PHE A 314 -28.77 49.72 48.63
N VAL A 315 -30.02 49.27 48.52
CA VAL A 315 -31.16 50.16 48.27
C VAL A 315 -31.57 50.72 49.64
N PRO A 316 -31.53 52.04 49.85
CA PRO A 316 -32.09 52.65 51.06
C PRO A 316 -33.56 52.26 51.17
N GLU A 317 -34.00 51.89 52.36
CA GLU A 317 -35.44 51.80 52.59
C GLU A 317 -35.98 53.22 52.59
N ASP A 318 -36.80 53.56 51.58
CA ASP A 318 -37.63 54.74 51.64
C ASP A 318 -38.61 54.54 52.81
N GLU A 319 -38.42 55.30 53.89
CA GLU A 319 -39.51 55.57 54.84
C GLU A 319 -40.53 56.44 54.09
N ASP A 320 -41.43 55.81 53.35
CA ASP A 320 -42.81 56.25 53.08
C ASP A 320 -43.41 55.41 51.93
N ASP A 321 -44.31 54.49 52.28
CA ASP A 321 -45.63 54.35 51.65
C ASP A 321 -46.47 53.32 52.44
N GLU A 322 -47.39 53.86 53.24
CA GLU A 322 -48.56 53.17 53.83
C GLU A 322 -49.45 52.49 52.79
#